data_AF-A0A852L8M4-F1
#
_entry.id   AF-A0A852L8M4-F1
#
_cell.length_a   1.000
_cell.length_b   1.000
_cell.length_c   1.000
_cell.angle_alpha   90.00
_cell.angle_beta   90.00
_cell.angle_gamma   90.00
#
_symmetry.space_group_name_H-M   'P 1'
#
loop_
_entity.id
_entity.type
_entity.pdbx_description
1 polymer ?
#
loop_
_entity_poly.entity_id
_entity_poly.type
_entity_poly.pdbx_seq_one_letter_code
_entity_poly.pdbx_strand_id
1 'polypeptide(L)' 'PPINPFLARFHVNLRAGAAGDVLLHFNPRFGEGAVVRNSQLGGSWGHEERDLPPGPSPFQRGQYFDVS' A
#
# COMPACT_ATOMS: atom_id res chain seq x y z
N PRO A 1 -11.15 10.55 1.62
CA PRO A 1 -10.56 11.91 1.68
C PRO A 1 -9.57 12.07 0.51
N PRO A 2 -9.32 13.30 0.00
CA PRO A 2 -8.39 13.48 -1.12
C PRO A 2 -6.95 13.18 -0.69
N ILE A 3 -6.17 12.56 -1.58
CA ILE A 3 -4.75 12.28 -1.33
C ILE A 3 -3.98 13.60 -1.33
N ASN A 4 -3.26 13.87 -0.23
CA ASN A 4 -2.39 15.05 -0.12
C ASN A 4 -1.40 15.10 -1.31
N PRO A 5 -1.37 16.21 -2.07
CA PRO A 5 -0.56 16.31 -3.29
C PRO A 5 0.95 16.27 -3.04
N PHE A 6 1.40 16.49 -1.81
CA PHE A 6 2.82 16.42 -1.42
C PHE A 6 3.20 15.09 -0.76
N LEU A 7 2.26 14.16 -0.59
CA LEU A 7 2.56 12.87 0.00
C LEU A 7 3.42 12.03 -0.96
N ALA A 8 4.45 11.38 -0.42
CA ALA A 8 5.27 10.42 -1.16
C ALA A 8 4.59 9.04 -1.25
N ARG A 9 3.90 8.63 -0.17
CA ARG A 9 3.21 7.35 -0.03
C ARG A 9 2.28 7.35 1.18
N PHE A 10 1.32 6.44 1.21
CA PHE A 10 0.61 6.04 2.43
C PHE A 10 0.60 4.52 2.53
N HIS A 11 0.22 3.97 3.68
CA HIS A 11 0.01 2.54 3.81
C HIS A 11 -1.20 2.19 4.66
N VAL A 12 -1.78 1.04 4.39
CA VAL A 12 -2.83 0.40 5.18
C VAL A 12 -2.31 -0.96 5.60
N ASN A 13 -2.37 -1.26 6.90
CA ASN A 13 -1.95 -2.54 7.45
C ASN A 13 -3.16 -3.28 8.03
N LEU A 14 -3.38 -4.52 7.61
CA LEU A 14 -4.20 -5.48 8.35
C LEU A 14 -3.26 -6.28 9.25
N ARG A 15 -3.47 -6.17 10.56
CA ARG A 15 -2.63 -6.81 11.58
C ARG A 15 -3.39 -7.93 12.27
N ALA A 16 -2.68 -8.96 12.68
CA ALA A 16 -3.24 -10.05 13.46
C ALA A 16 -2.23 -10.64 14.46
N GLY A 17 -2.75 -11.34 15.46
CA GLY A 17 -1.96 -12.05 16.46
C GLY A 17 -1.34 -11.14 17.53
N ALA A 18 -0.96 -11.76 18.65
CA ALA A 18 -0.33 -11.07 19.78
C ALA A 18 1.08 -10.53 19.43
N ALA A 19 1.73 -11.12 18.43
CA ALA A 19 3.05 -10.70 17.95
C ALA A 19 3.01 -9.45 17.05
N GLY A 20 1.82 -8.99 16.66
CA GLY A 20 1.67 -7.76 15.85
C GLY A 20 2.01 -7.93 14.37
N ASP A 21 1.96 -9.16 13.87
CA ASP A 21 2.21 -9.49 12.46
C ASP A 21 1.32 -8.64 11.53
N VAL A 22 1.88 -8.26 10.38
CA VAL A 22 1.15 -7.56 9.31
C VAL A 22 0.81 -8.60 8.25
N LEU A 23 -0.44 -9.06 8.25
CA LEU A 23 -0.93 -10.04 7.27
C LEU A 23 -1.10 -9.41 5.89
N LEU A 24 -1.38 -8.12 5.84
CA LEU A 24 -1.41 -7.36 4.60
C LEU A 24 -0.85 -5.97 4.85
N HIS A 25 0.24 -5.65 4.18
CA HIS A 25 0.75 -4.30 4.01
C HIS A 25 0.40 -3.84 2.61
N PHE A 26 -0.44 -2.81 2.52
CA PHE A 26 -0.82 -2.19 1.27
C PHE A 26 -0.20 -0.80 1.19
N ASN A 27 0.72 -0.56 0.27
CA ASN A 27 1.53 0.66 0.24
C ASN A 27 1.60 1.28 -1.17
N PRO A 28 0.63 2.13 -1.54
CA PRO A 28 0.72 2.99 -2.71
C PRO A 28 1.89 3.97 -2.58
N ARG A 29 2.79 3.96 -3.57
CA ARG A 29 3.97 4.83 -3.67
C ARG A 29 3.85 5.70 -4.91
N PHE A 30 3.44 6.95 -4.72
CA PHE A 30 3.12 7.86 -5.83
C PHE A 30 4.30 8.15 -6.75
N GLY A 31 5.51 8.28 -6.19
CA GLY A 31 6.72 8.55 -6.97
C GLY A 31 7.16 7.37 -7.85
N GLU A 32 6.76 6.15 -7.52
CA GLU A 32 7.06 4.94 -8.30
C GLU A 32 5.93 4.56 -9.26
N GLY A 33 4.75 5.19 -9.13
CA GLY A 33 3.54 4.76 -9.84
C GLY A 33 3.08 3.34 -9.48
N ALA A 34 3.51 2.83 -8.33
CA ALA A 34 3.34 1.44 -7.93
C ALA A 34 2.52 1.31 -6.64
N VAL A 35 1.91 0.13 -6.47
CA VAL A 35 1.31 -0.29 -5.20
C VAL A 35 2.04 -1.53 -4.74
N VAL A 36 2.80 -1.38 -3.66
CA VAL A 36 3.51 -2.50 -3.04
C VAL A 36 2.56 -3.22 -2.10
N ARG A 37 2.38 -4.53 -2.29
CA ARG A 37 1.80 -5.40 -1.26
C ARG A 37 2.86 -6.33 -0.69
N ASN A 38 2.75 -6.60 0.61
CA ASN A 38 3.63 -7.54 1.29
C ASN A 38 2.96 -8.05 2.58
N SER A 39 3.59 -9.00 3.25
CA SER A 39 3.31 -9.42 4.63
C SER A 39 4.56 -9.26 5.49
N GLN A 40 4.39 -8.95 6.78
CA GLN A 40 5.45 -8.97 7.78
C GLN A 40 5.11 -10.01 8.84
N LEU A 41 5.80 -11.15 8.81
CA LEU A 41 5.56 -12.27 9.71
C LEU A 41 6.81 -12.50 10.57
N GLY A 42 6.63 -12.59 11.89
CA GLY A 42 7.75 -12.72 12.81
C GLY A 42 8.74 -11.56 12.72
N GLY A 43 8.25 -10.35 12.41
CA GLY A 43 9.06 -9.13 12.23
C GLY A 43 9.78 -9.01 10.89
N SER A 44 9.76 -10.03 10.03
CA SER A 44 10.44 -10.01 8.73
C SER A 44 9.47 -9.77 7.58
N TRP A 45 9.86 -8.89 6.65
CA TRP A 45 9.12 -8.65 5.42
C TRP A 45 9.34 -9.78 4.41
N GLY A 46 8.27 -10.19 3.73
CA GLY A 46 8.33 -11.13 2.61
C GLY A 46 8.73 -10.48 1.29
N HIS A 47 8.41 -11.16 0.19
CA HIS A 47 8.60 -10.63 -1.17
C HIS A 47 7.58 -9.53 -1.49
N GLU A 48 8.02 -8.45 -2.15
CA GLU A 48 7.11 -7.39 -2.59
C GLU A 48 6.33 -7.82 -3.84
N GLU A 49 5.00 -7.74 -3.77
CA GLU A 49 4.13 -7.86 -4.94
C GLU A 49 3.80 -6.46 -5.48
N ARG A 50 3.99 -6.25 -6.79
CA ARG A 50 3.87 -4.93 -7.43
C ARG A 50 2.95 -4.88 -8.64
N ASP A 51 2.40 -6.03 -9.05
CA ASP A 51 1.62 -6.13 -10.28
C ASP A 51 0.35 -5.29 -10.19
N LEU A 52 0.15 -4.43 -11.19
CA LEU A 52 -1.04 -3.62 -11.35
C LEU A 52 -1.73 -3.96 -12.67
N PRO A 53 -3.07 -3.82 -12.73
CA PRO A 53 -3.78 -3.86 -14.00
C PRO A 53 -3.20 -2.84 -14.99
N PRO A 54 -3.30 -3.08 -16.31
CA PRO A 54 -2.85 -2.13 -17.31
C PRO A 54 -3.50 -0.75 -17.11
N GLY A 55 -2.70 0.30 -17.22
CA GLY A 55 -3.16 1.68 -17.08
C GLY A 55 -2.48 2.43 -15.93
N PRO A 56 -2.92 3.67 -15.65
CA PRO A 56 -2.37 4.44 -14.56
C PRO A 56 -2.77 3.87 -13.20
N SER A 57 -1.92 4.06 -12.20
CA SER A 57 -2.25 3.69 -10.82
C SER A 57 -3.56 4.34 -10.38
N PRO A 58 -4.45 3.61 -9.66
CA PRO A 58 -5.67 4.18 -9.11
C PRO A 58 -5.40 5.18 -7.98
N PHE A 59 -4.17 5.21 -7.44
CA PHE A 59 -3.78 6.15 -6.39
C PHE A 59 -3.01 7.31 -7.00
N GLN A 60 -3.73 8.40 -7.27
CA GLN A 60 -3.15 9.62 -7.82
C GLN A 60 -3.26 10.78 -6.83
N ARG A 61 -2.23 11.63 -6.81
CA ARG A 61 -2.20 12.83 -5.98
C ARG A 61 -3.37 13.75 -6.30
N GLY A 62 -3.98 14.32 -5.27
CA GLY A 62 -5.13 15.21 -5.42
C GLY A 62 -6.43 14.53 -5.83
N GLN A 63 -6.43 13.22 -6.08
CA GLN A 63 -7.62 12.45 -6.42
C GLN A 63 -8.22 11.78 -5.18
N TYR A 64 -9.53 11.54 -5.24
CA TYR A 64 -10.24 10.67 -4.31
C TYR A 64 -10.09 9.22 -4.74
N PHE A 65 -10.16 8.31 -3.78
CA PHE A 65 -10.18 6.89 -4.01
C PHE A 65 -11.09 6.23 -2.97
N ASP A 66 -11.71 5.12 -3.38
CA ASP A 66 -12.46 4.23 -2.51
C ASP A 66 -11.77 2.87 -2.47
N VAL A 67 -11.81 2.24 -1.31
CA VAL A 67 -11.29 0.87 -1.08
C VAL A 67 -12.41 0.09 -0.43
N SER A 68 -12.74 -1.06 -1.01
CA SER A 68 -13.79 -1.99 -0.56
C SER A 68 -13.18 -3.32 -0.14
#